data_AF-A0A5B0Q3F7-F1
#
_entry.id   AF-A0A5B0Q3F7-F1
#
_cell.length_a   1.000
_cell.length_b   1.000
_cell.length_c   1.000
_cell.angle_alpha   90.00
_cell.angle_beta   90.00
_cell.angle_gamma   90.00
#
_symmetry.space_group_name_H-M   'P 1'
#
loop_
_entity.id
_entity.type
_entity.pdbx_description
1 polymer ?
#
loop_
_entity_poly.entity_id
_entity_poly.type
_entity_poly.pdbx_seq_one_letter_code
_entity_poly.pdbx_strand_id
1 'polypeptide(L)'
;MSSSKSSSKLMFKGEKKEKKKHRKRRRDEKESNEDGPGSSEPSEGWLNPPSQAHILGPLYMICVQPTYGNVLETKPCAIGIQPSPVTPIAKVVPAPLSASALASLEPDEVNHVMVCTRVIDSDDKVTLRTATGRYLAADQLGAVSAEQEARGAQEEWAFEPLALPEDQPSGSTTNPDGHQSPPDGLFALKSCLYNKYLTVEELASGKLDIRCDSDSPTDDCSHILVRMQAGELVKAKKRLADERAKKGLSAKSNESGLTILKPGQTFHDLEANNIRQYQARGAGRLQLPSESKSGLKKARKEGRLAEELLDRRSKLKSDRYAKVQSPPAPC
;
A
#
# COMPACT_ATOMS: atom_id res chain seq x y z
N MET A 1 -52.10 -9.87 29.44
CA MET A 1 -51.21 -11.03 29.71
C MET A 1 -51.04 -11.80 28.42
N SER A 2 -49.93 -11.61 27.70
CA SER A 2 -49.70 -12.23 26.38
C SER A 2 -48.54 -13.21 26.47
N SER A 3 -48.85 -14.48 26.23
CA SER A 3 -47.97 -15.65 26.34
C SER A 3 -47.21 -15.86 25.03
N SER A 4 -45.89 -15.70 25.04
CA SER A 4 -45.00 -16.09 23.92
C SER A 4 -44.61 -17.56 24.03
N LYS A 5 -45.06 -18.38 23.07
CA LYS A 5 -44.60 -19.77 22.86
C LYS A 5 -43.18 -19.74 22.28
N SER A 6 -42.20 -20.35 22.96
CA SER A 6 -40.89 -20.67 22.37
C SER A 6 -40.82 -22.16 22.03
N SER A 7 -40.45 -22.46 20.79
CA SER A 7 -40.28 -23.84 20.30
C SER A 7 -38.97 -24.43 20.85
N SER A 8 -39.06 -25.49 21.65
CA SER A 8 -37.91 -26.26 22.09
C SER A 8 -37.41 -27.18 20.96
N LYS A 9 -36.23 -26.86 20.43
CA LYS A 9 -35.52 -27.69 19.44
C LYS A 9 -34.98 -28.95 20.16
N LEU A 10 -35.47 -30.13 19.79
CA LEU A 10 -34.98 -31.43 20.26
C LEU A 10 -33.50 -31.60 19.89
N MET A 11 -32.64 -31.95 20.86
CA MET A 11 -31.25 -32.33 20.62
C MET A 11 -31.09 -33.84 20.83
N PHE A 12 -30.35 -34.49 19.93
CA PHE A 12 -30.08 -35.93 20.00
C PHE A 12 -28.97 -36.25 21.01
N LYS A 13 -29.15 -37.35 21.73
CA LYS A 13 -28.27 -37.81 22.81
C LYS A 13 -26.98 -38.35 22.18
N GLY A 14 -25.93 -37.53 22.15
CA GLY A 14 -24.64 -37.88 21.55
C GLY A 14 -23.84 -36.67 21.03
N GLU A 15 -24.46 -35.51 20.86
CA GLU A 15 -23.75 -34.29 20.41
C GLU A 15 -22.96 -33.64 21.56
N LYS A 16 -21.62 -33.58 21.41
CA LYS A 16 -20.72 -32.86 22.32
C LYS A 16 -20.99 -31.36 22.25
N LYS A 17 -21.26 -30.72 23.40
CA LYS A 17 -21.32 -29.26 23.51
C LYS A 17 -19.99 -28.63 23.13
N GLU A 18 -19.96 -27.83 22.06
CA GLU A 18 -18.82 -26.97 21.79
C GLU A 18 -18.64 -25.94 22.93
N LYS A 19 -17.45 -25.92 23.53
CA LYS A 19 -17.10 -24.94 24.56
C LYS A 19 -17.03 -23.56 23.90
N LYS A 20 -17.95 -22.65 24.30
CA LYS A 20 -17.93 -21.25 23.89
C LYS A 20 -16.55 -20.63 24.19
N LYS A 21 -15.79 -20.35 23.14
CA LYS A 21 -14.54 -19.60 23.20
C LYS A 21 -14.87 -18.21 23.73
N HIS A 22 -14.26 -17.81 24.85
CA HIS A 22 -14.46 -16.50 25.46
C HIS A 22 -13.97 -15.42 24.48
N ARG A 23 -14.90 -14.86 23.69
CA ARG A 23 -14.65 -13.73 22.80
C ARG A 23 -14.29 -12.54 23.68
N LYS A 24 -13.00 -12.30 23.87
CA LYS A 24 -12.48 -11.10 24.52
C LYS A 24 -13.08 -9.92 23.76
N ARG A 25 -14.01 -9.19 24.40
CA ARG A 25 -14.57 -7.94 23.90
C ARG A 25 -13.37 -7.03 23.63
N ARG A 26 -12.99 -6.86 22.35
CA ARG A 26 -12.23 -5.69 21.95
C ARG A 26 -13.20 -4.53 22.19
N ARG A 27 -12.86 -3.72 23.17
CA ARG A 27 -13.46 -2.41 23.38
C ARG A 27 -13.17 -1.65 22.10
N ASP A 28 -14.23 -1.35 21.33
CA ASP A 28 -14.16 -0.31 20.31
C ASP A 28 -13.96 1.00 21.07
N GLU A 29 -12.70 1.33 21.36
CA GLU A 29 -12.31 2.70 21.67
C GLU A 29 -12.42 3.46 20.35
N LYS A 30 -13.60 4.06 20.19
CA LYS A 30 -13.86 5.16 19.28
C LYS A 30 -12.99 6.32 19.78
N GLU A 31 -11.72 6.33 19.40
CA GLU A 31 -10.88 7.53 19.49
C GLU A 31 -11.40 8.51 18.44
N SER A 32 -12.33 9.36 18.87
CA SER A 32 -12.50 10.68 18.30
C SER A 32 -11.19 11.44 18.53
N ASN A 33 -10.28 11.40 17.56
CA ASN A 33 -9.25 12.41 17.48
C ASN A 33 -9.94 13.72 17.13
N GLU A 34 -10.14 14.55 18.15
CA GLU A 34 -10.44 15.96 17.99
C GLU A 34 -9.26 16.64 17.29
N ASP A 35 -9.64 17.53 16.38
CA ASP A 35 -8.80 18.27 15.46
C ASP A 35 -7.64 19.03 16.14
N GLY A 36 -6.42 18.76 15.67
CA GLY A 36 -5.33 19.73 15.75
C GLY A 36 -5.43 20.72 14.58
N PRO A 37 -5.06 21.99 14.75
CA PRO A 37 -5.19 22.97 13.68
C PRO A 37 -4.08 22.76 12.65
N GLY A 38 -4.44 22.33 11.43
CA GLY A 38 -3.53 22.30 10.28
C GLY A 38 -3.86 21.23 9.24
N SER A 39 -4.66 21.61 8.25
CA SER A 39 -5.12 20.85 7.07
C SER A 39 -5.92 19.56 7.36
N SER A 40 -7.26 19.68 7.43
CA SER A 40 -8.12 18.54 7.15
C SER A 40 -7.88 18.12 5.69
N GLU A 41 -7.09 17.06 5.46
CA GLU A 41 -6.93 16.52 4.11
C GLU A 41 -8.32 16.20 3.54
N PRO A 42 -8.59 16.54 2.27
CA PRO A 42 -9.88 16.29 1.65
C PRO A 42 -10.22 14.81 1.73
N SER A 43 -11.38 14.50 2.29
CA SER A 43 -11.85 13.12 2.49
C SER A 43 -12.75 12.61 1.35
N GLU A 44 -13.18 13.51 0.47
CA GLU A 44 -14.09 13.26 -0.65
C GLU A 44 -13.47 13.77 -1.97
N GLY A 45 -14.00 13.28 -3.08
CA GLY A 45 -13.57 13.62 -4.43
C GLY A 45 -12.42 12.75 -4.95
N TRP A 46 -11.81 13.23 -6.02
CA TRP A 46 -10.70 12.59 -6.71
C TRP A 46 -9.44 13.44 -6.57
N LEU A 47 -8.29 12.82 -6.31
CA LEU A 47 -7.03 13.49 -6.00
C LEU A 47 -5.88 12.86 -6.79
N ASN A 48 -4.81 13.62 -7.01
CA ASN A 48 -3.61 13.11 -7.64
C ASN A 48 -2.79 12.30 -6.63
N PRO A 49 -2.33 11.09 -6.98
CA PRO A 49 -1.36 10.39 -6.15
C PRO A 49 0.01 11.06 -6.26
N PRO A 50 0.69 11.33 -5.13
CA PRO A 50 1.97 12.03 -5.14
C PRO A 50 3.14 11.16 -5.64
N SER A 51 2.96 9.83 -5.71
CA SER A 51 3.93 8.92 -6.32
C SER A 51 3.30 7.57 -6.66
N GLN A 52 3.97 6.80 -7.53
CA GLN A 52 3.55 5.45 -7.92
C GLN A 52 3.24 4.52 -6.74
N ALA A 53 3.94 4.70 -5.61
CA ALA A 53 3.75 3.88 -4.41
C ALA A 53 2.35 4.02 -3.79
N HIS A 54 1.69 5.17 -4.01
CA HIS A 54 0.36 5.47 -3.50
C HIS A 54 -0.76 4.90 -4.37
N ILE A 55 -0.49 4.63 -5.65
CA ILE A 55 -1.48 4.25 -6.66
C ILE A 55 -2.09 2.88 -6.34
N LEU A 56 -3.25 2.88 -5.67
CA LEU A 56 -4.02 1.70 -5.30
C LEU A 56 -5.49 2.03 -5.05
N GLY A 57 -6.36 1.04 -5.18
CA GLY A 57 -7.80 1.24 -5.07
C GLY A 57 -8.39 1.79 -6.37
N PRO A 58 -9.57 2.43 -6.31
CA PRO A 58 -10.24 2.99 -7.48
C PRO A 58 -9.43 4.12 -8.11
N LEU A 59 -9.14 3.95 -9.40
CA LEU A 59 -8.42 4.89 -10.25
C LEU A 59 -9.33 5.37 -11.37
N TYR A 60 -9.21 6.64 -11.69
CA TYR A 60 -9.71 7.25 -12.91
C TYR A 60 -8.50 7.71 -13.72
N MET A 61 -8.34 7.17 -14.93
CA MET A 61 -7.16 7.36 -15.78
C MET A 61 -7.55 8.15 -17.02
N ILE A 62 -6.85 9.25 -17.29
CA ILE A 62 -7.17 10.19 -18.37
C ILE A 62 -5.93 10.35 -19.25
N CYS A 63 -6.04 10.08 -20.54
CA CYS A 63 -5.07 10.55 -21.52
C CYS A 63 -5.37 12.02 -21.82
N VAL A 64 -4.44 12.90 -21.48
CA VAL A 64 -4.62 14.36 -21.61
C VAL A 64 -4.41 14.80 -23.07
N GLN A 65 -3.46 14.17 -23.76
CA GLN A 65 -3.06 14.53 -25.13
C GLN A 65 -2.92 13.29 -26.02
N PRO A 66 -4.01 12.79 -26.62
CA PRO A 66 -3.91 11.76 -27.65
C PRO A 66 -3.20 12.33 -28.90
N THR A 67 -2.16 11.66 -29.41
CA THR A 67 -1.11 12.31 -30.24
C THR A 67 -1.37 12.37 -31.75
N TYR A 68 -2.61 12.29 -32.24
CA TYR A 68 -2.82 12.51 -33.69
C TYR A 68 -4.00 13.42 -34.01
N GLY A 69 -3.78 14.72 -33.79
CA GLY A 69 -4.58 15.84 -34.29
C GLY A 69 -3.77 17.14 -34.17
N ASN A 70 -4.29 18.27 -34.66
CA ASN A 70 -3.73 19.56 -34.28
C ASN A 70 -3.72 19.62 -32.75
N VAL A 71 -2.59 19.90 -32.10
CA VAL A 71 -2.46 19.96 -30.62
C VAL A 71 -3.55 20.86 -30.02
N LEU A 72 -3.98 21.87 -30.78
CA LEU A 72 -5.06 22.82 -30.42
C LEU A 72 -6.47 22.22 -30.45
N GLU A 73 -6.68 21.05 -31.04
CA GLU A 73 -7.99 20.40 -31.27
C GLU A 73 -8.15 19.06 -30.55
N THR A 74 -7.07 18.50 -29.99
CA THR A 74 -7.12 17.23 -29.26
C THR A 74 -7.97 17.36 -28.00
N LYS A 75 -8.84 16.37 -27.76
CA LYS A 75 -9.71 16.34 -26.58
C LYS A 75 -9.23 15.24 -25.62
N PRO A 76 -9.09 15.53 -24.32
CA PRO A 76 -8.80 14.49 -23.34
C PRO A 76 -9.83 13.37 -23.37
N CYS A 77 -9.38 12.15 -23.08
CA CYS A 77 -10.25 10.99 -22.98
C CYS A 77 -9.88 10.12 -21.77
N ALA A 78 -10.88 9.46 -21.20
CA ALA A 78 -10.71 8.50 -20.13
C ALA A 78 -10.41 7.12 -20.69
N ILE A 79 -9.60 6.33 -20.00
CA ILE A 79 -9.46 4.91 -20.27
C ILE A 79 -10.66 4.21 -19.63
N GLY A 80 -11.65 3.87 -20.45
CA GLY A 80 -12.91 3.29 -20.00
C GLY A 80 -13.20 1.92 -20.59
N ILE A 81 -14.24 1.29 -20.06
CA ILE A 81 -14.85 0.11 -20.65
C ILE A 81 -16.18 0.51 -21.27
N GLN A 82 -16.43 0.08 -22.50
CA GLN A 82 -17.73 0.23 -23.14
C GLN A 82 -18.50 -1.09 -23.04
N PRO A 83 -19.51 -1.19 -22.15
CA PRO A 83 -20.37 -2.36 -22.09
C PRO A 83 -21.10 -2.54 -23.42
N SER A 84 -21.23 -3.80 -23.84
CA SER A 84 -21.97 -4.16 -25.04
C SER A 84 -23.19 -5.00 -24.64
N PRO A 85 -24.38 -4.71 -25.17
CA PRO A 85 -25.55 -5.56 -24.94
C PRO A 85 -25.47 -6.89 -25.69
N VAL A 86 -24.53 -7.02 -26.64
CA VAL A 86 -24.44 -8.18 -27.55
C VAL A 86 -23.24 -9.07 -27.22
N THR A 87 -22.16 -8.51 -26.65
CA THR A 87 -20.94 -9.26 -26.32
C THR A 87 -20.70 -9.27 -24.81
N PRO A 88 -20.43 -10.45 -24.21
CA PRO A 88 -20.18 -10.54 -22.78
C PRO A 88 -18.85 -9.86 -22.39
N ILE A 89 -17.93 -9.75 -23.35
CA ILE A 89 -16.66 -9.05 -23.21
C ILE A 89 -16.86 -7.61 -23.68
N ALA A 90 -16.69 -6.69 -22.75
CA ALA A 90 -16.77 -5.26 -23.00
C ALA A 90 -15.42 -4.76 -23.51
N LYS A 91 -15.44 -3.79 -24.43
CA LYS A 91 -14.21 -3.29 -25.06
C LYS A 91 -13.57 -2.22 -24.19
N VAL A 92 -12.24 -2.23 -24.12
CA VAL A 92 -11.46 -1.10 -23.61
C VAL A 92 -11.50 0.00 -24.67
N VAL A 93 -11.87 1.21 -24.29
CA VAL A 93 -12.03 2.33 -25.22
C VAL A 93 -11.51 3.64 -24.63
N PRO A 94 -11.02 4.56 -25.48
CA PRO A 94 -10.86 5.96 -25.11
C PRO A 94 -12.25 6.61 -25.06
N ALA A 95 -12.75 6.86 -23.85
CA ALA A 95 -14.06 7.46 -23.60
C ALA A 95 -13.92 9.00 -23.56
N PRO A 96 -14.60 9.75 -24.45
CA PRO A 96 -14.58 11.22 -24.40
C PRO A 96 -15.10 11.74 -23.06
N LEU A 97 -14.44 12.76 -22.49
CA LEU A 97 -14.91 13.39 -21.26
C LEU A 97 -16.11 14.31 -21.53
N SER A 98 -17.10 14.27 -20.64
CA SER A 98 -18.14 15.30 -20.62
C SER A 98 -17.56 16.67 -20.22
N ALA A 99 -18.29 17.75 -20.47
CA ALA A 99 -17.90 19.07 -19.99
C ALA A 99 -17.79 19.14 -18.46
N SER A 100 -18.59 18.34 -17.74
CA SER A 100 -18.54 18.24 -16.28
C SER A 100 -17.26 17.52 -15.84
N ALA A 101 -16.96 16.36 -16.42
CA ALA A 101 -15.75 15.60 -16.10
C ALA A 101 -14.48 16.37 -16.45
N LEU A 102 -14.48 17.17 -17.52
CA LEU A 102 -13.34 18.01 -17.87
C LEU A 102 -13.10 19.12 -16.83
N ALA A 103 -14.17 19.65 -16.23
CA ALA A 103 -14.08 20.69 -15.20
C ALA A 103 -13.71 20.14 -13.82
N SER A 104 -14.26 18.99 -13.43
CA SER A 104 -14.07 18.41 -12.09
C SER A 104 -12.92 17.39 -12.02
N LEU A 105 -12.52 16.82 -13.16
CA LEU A 105 -11.62 15.65 -13.24
C LEU A 105 -12.12 14.47 -12.41
N GLU A 106 -13.45 14.30 -12.41
CA GLU A 106 -14.15 13.17 -11.81
C GLU A 106 -14.78 12.31 -12.92
N PRO A 107 -14.91 10.98 -12.71
CA PRO A 107 -15.46 10.09 -13.71
C PRO A 107 -16.96 10.31 -13.90
N ASP A 108 -17.39 10.41 -15.17
CA ASP A 108 -18.81 10.46 -15.54
C ASP A 108 -19.55 9.16 -15.22
N GLU A 109 -18.87 8.03 -15.37
CA GLU A 109 -19.45 6.69 -15.25
C GLU A 109 -18.56 5.74 -14.44
N VAL A 110 -19.19 4.74 -13.82
CA VAL A 110 -18.48 3.65 -13.14
C VAL A 110 -17.54 2.89 -14.09
N ASN A 111 -17.87 2.82 -15.37
CA ASN A 111 -17.04 2.13 -16.37
C ASN A 111 -15.74 2.88 -16.73
N HIS A 112 -15.58 4.13 -16.29
CA HIS A 112 -14.32 4.87 -16.42
C HIS A 112 -13.36 4.57 -15.26
N VAL A 113 -13.81 3.82 -14.24
CA VAL A 113 -13.05 3.54 -13.03
C VAL A 113 -12.50 2.11 -13.06
N MET A 114 -11.25 1.96 -12.67
CA MET A 114 -10.58 0.66 -12.50
C MET A 114 -10.00 0.53 -11.09
N VAL A 115 -10.05 -0.66 -10.51
CA VAL A 115 -9.48 -0.95 -9.20
C VAL A 115 -8.05 -1.46 -9.36
N CYS A 116 -7.09 -0.65 -8.93
CA CYS A 116 -5.68 -0.99 -8.89
C CYS A 116 -5.32 -1.77 -7.62
N THR A 117 -4.66 -2.91 -7.80
CA THR A 117 -4.19 -3.77 -6.70
C THR A 117 -2.74 -4.15 -6.92
N ARG A 118 -1.92 -4.12 -5.87
CA ARG A 118 -0.52 -4.55 -5.95
C ARG A 118 -0.41 -6.06 -6.16
N VAL A 119 0.48 -6.48 -7.05
CA VAL A 119 0.87 -7.89 -7.19
C VAL A 119 1.60 -8.31 -5.92
N ILE A 120 1.33 -9.53 -5.44
CA ILE A 120 1.98 -10.05 -4.25
C ILE A 120 3.47 -10.26 -4.56
N ASP A 121 4.34 -9.99 -3.59
CA ASP A 121 5.80 -10.12 -3.73
C ASP A 121 6.45 -9.14 -4.73
N SER A 122 5.72 -8.11 -5.19
CA SER A 122 6.26 -6.98 -5.97
C SER A 122 6.00 -5.65 -5.26
N ASP A 123 6.96 -4.73 -5.35
CA ASP A 123 6.82 -3.38 -4.77
C ASP A 123 6.15 -2.39 -5.73
N ASP A 124 6.20 -2.66 -7.03
CA ASP A 124 5.88 -1.77 -8.17
C ASP A 124 4.78 -2.29 -9.09
N LYS A 125 4.72 -3.62 -9.30
CA LYS A 125 3.73 -4.24 -10.18
C LYS A 125 2.32 -4.19 -9.61
N VAL A 126 1.37 -3.87 -10.47
CA VAL A 126 -0.06 -3.78 -10.14
C VAL A 126 -0.91 -4.49 -11.20
N THR A 127 -2.14 -4.81 -10.82
CA THR A 127 -3.19 -5.28 -11.72
C THR A 127 -4.34 -4.27 -11.69
N LEU A 128 -4.97 -4.03 -12.84
CA LEU A 128 -6.08 -3.10 -12.98
C LEU A 128 -7.36 -3.87 -13.28
N ARG A 129 -8.30 -3.89 -12.33
CA ARG A 129 -9.59 -4.59 -12.48
C ARG A 129 -10.68 -3.61 -12.89
N THR A 130 -11.35 -3.90 -13.99
CA THR A 130 -12.44 -3.08 -14.53
C THR A 130 -13.74 -3.27 -13.75
N ALA A 131 -14.72 -2.38 -13.97
CA ALA A 131 -16.06 -2.49 -13.39
C ALA A 131 -16.79 -3.80 -13.75
N THR A 132 -16.44 -4.43 -14.87
CA THR A 132 -17.01 -5.73 -15.28
C THR A 132 -16.35 -6.93 -14.59
N GLY A 133 -15.38 -6.69 -13.70
CA GLY A 133 -14.73 -7.72 -12.90
C GLY A 133 -13.54 -8.40 -13.57
N ARG A 134 -13.16 -7.96 -14.79
CA ARG A 134 -12.03 -8.46 -15.58
C ARG A 134 -10.81 -7.55 -15.49
N TYR A 135 -9.65 -8.06 -15.85
CA TYR A 135 -8.37 -7.36 -15.74
C TYR A 135 -7.91 -6.76 -17.07
N LEU A 136 -7.40 -5.53 -17.02
CA LEU A 136 -6.75 -4.88 -18.16
C LEU A 136 -5.48 -5.67 -18.52
N ALA A 137 -5.31 -5.98 -19.79
CA ALA A 137 -4.20 -6.75 -20.33
C ALA A 137 -3.68 -6.15 -21.63
N ALA A 138 -2.39 -6.34 -21.90
CA ALA A 138 -1.80 -6.12 -23.21
C ALA A 138 -1.45 -7.47 -23.86
N ASP A 139 -1.43 -7.53 -25.19
CA ASP A 139 -0.87 -8.65 -25.94
C ASP A 139 0.50 -8.29 -26.56
N GLN A 140 1.14 -9.27 -27.20
CA GLN A 140 2.45 -9.09 -27.81
C GLN A 140 2.44 -8.10 -29.00
N LEU A 141 1.28 -7.87 -29.61
CA LEU A 141 1.11 -6.95 -30.73
C LEU A 141 0.69 -5.54 -30.27
N GLY A 142 0.59 -5.32 -28.96
CA GLY A 142 0.18 -4.06 -28.34
C GLY A 142 -1.32 -3.84 -28.31
N ALA A 143 -2.16 -4.85 -28.57
CA ALA A 143 -3.60 -4.71 -28.38
C ALA A 143 -3.94 -4.70 -26.89
N VAL A 144 -4.74 -3.73 -26.46
CA VAL A 144 -5.19 -3.60 -25.08
C VAL A 144 -6.62 -4.13 -24.93
N SER A 145 -6.84 -5.01 -23.97
CA SER A 145 -8.14 -5.66 -23.75
C SER A 145 -8.42 -5.87 -22.26
N ALA A 146 -9.64 -6.32 -21.92
CA ALA A 146 -10.00 -6.67 -20.57
C ALA A 146 -10.90 -7.91 -20.53
N GLU A 147 -10.36 -9.06 -20.95
CA GLU A 147 -11.12 -10.29 -21.17
C GLU A 147 -11.02 -11.30 -20.02
N GLN A 148 -9.93 -11.28 -19.28
CA GLN A 148 -9.62 -12.30 -18.28
C GLN A 148 -10.18 -11.94 -16.90
N GLU A 149 -10.86 -12.90 -16.27
CA GLU A 149 -11.32 -12.79 -14.87
C GLU A 149 -10.21 -13.09 -13.85
N ALA A 150 -9.14 -13.74 -14.31
CA ALA A 150 -7.96 -14.05 -13.52
C ALA A 150 -6.81 -13.14 -13.92
N ARG A 151 -5.95 -12.82 -12.95
CA ARG A 151 -4.68 -12.12 -13.19
C ARG A 151 -3.61 -13.11 -13.64
N GLY A 152 -2.98 -12.82 -14.77
CA GLY A 152 -1.78 -13.48 -15.27
C GLY A 152 -0.68 -12.46 -15.60
N ALA A 153 0.32 -12.88 -16.37
CA ALA A 153 1.46 -12.03 -16.71
C ALA A 153 1.08 -10.86 -17.64
N GLN A 154 0.07 -11.03 -18.49
CA GLN A 154 -0.41 -9.99 -19.42
C GLN A 154 -1.14 -8.85 -18.69
N GLU A 155 -1.66 -9.13 -17.50
CA GLU A 155 -2.41 -8.21 -16.63
C GLU A 155 -1.51 -7.46 -15.62
N GLU A 156 -0.19 -7.68 -15.66
CA GLU A 156 0.77 -6.99 -14.82
C GLU A 156 1.24 -5.68 -15.46
N TRP A 157 1.03 -4.58 -14.73
CA TRP A 157 1.38 -3.23 -15.15
C TRP A 157 2.28 -2.54 -14.12
N ALA A 158 3.04 -1.54 -14.55
CA ALA A 158 3.78 -0.63 -13.69
C ALA A 158 3.48 0.82 -14.08
N PHE A 159 3.23 1.67 -13.07
CA PHE A 159 3.17 3.11 -13.27
C PHE A 159 4.59 3.67 -13.12
N GLU A 160 5.09 4.33 -14.16
CA GLU A 160 6.40 5.00 -14.14
C GLU A 160 6.19 6.53 -14.13
N PRO A 161 6.89 7.28 -13.26
CA PRO A 161 6.83 8.74 -13.25
C PRO A 161 7.46 9.29 -14.52
N LEU A 162 6.88 10.36 -15.06
CA LEU A 162 7.45 11.06 -16.21
C LEU A 162 8.67 11.86 -15.78
N ALA A 163 9.78 11.74 -16.52
CA ALA A 163 10.93 12.61 -16.35
C ALA A 163 10.65 13.95 -17.04
N LEU A 164 10.83 15.06 -16.33
CA LEU A 164 10.78 16.38 -16.95
C LEU A 164 12.00 16.54 -17.89
N PRO A 165 11.82 17.00 -19.14
CA PRO A 165 12.93 17.47 -19.95
C PRO A 165 13.61 18.64 -19.24
N GLU A 166 14.95 18.60 -19.12
CA GLU A 166 15.75 19.62 -18.40
C GLU A 166 15.63 21.04 -18.99
N ASP A 167 15.05 21.19 -20.20
CA ASP A 167 15.13 22.40 -21.03
C ASP A 167 13.85 23.25 -21.17
N GLN A 168 12.76 23.02 -20.40
CA GLN A 168 11.59 23.91 -20.48
C GLN A 168 11.55 25.02 -19.40
N PRO A 169 11.47 26.31 -19.81
CA PRO A 169 11.32 27.40 -18.87
C PRO A 169 9.85 27.57 -18.44
N SER A 170 9.64 27.50 -17.13
CA SER A 170 8.63 28.22 -16.35
C SER A 170 7.15 28.00 -16.69
N GLY A 171 6.55 27.05 -15.98
CA GLY A 171 5.10 26.91 -15.85
C GLY A 171 4.64 25.94 -14.77
N SER A 172 5.40 25.71 -13.69
CA SER A 172 4.92 24.86 -12.59
C SER A 172 5.42 25.31 -11.21
N THR A 173 4.56 25.08 -10.23
CA THR A 173 4.64 25.51 -8.83
C THR A 173 5.94 25.04 -8.17
N THR A 174 6.79 25.99 -7.79
CA THR A 174 8.01 25.72 -7.02
C THR A 174 7.67 25.15 -5.65
N ASN A 175 8.09 23.92 -5.37
CA ASN A 175 8.17 23.42 -4.00
C ASN A 175 9.23 24.25 -3.23
N PRO A 176 9.10 24.43 -1.91
CA PRO A 176 10.05 25.22 -1.11
C PRO A 176 11.49 24.68 -1.12
N ASP A 177 11.70 23.44 -1.60
CA ASP A 177 13.01 22.78 -1.69
C ASP A 177 13.68 22.87 -3.09
N GLY A 178 13.21 23.72 -4.00
CA GLY A 178 13.93 24.06 -5.25
C GLY A 178 14.02 22.95 -6.31
N HIS A 179 13.45 21.76 -6.08
CA HIS A 179 13.33 20.71 -7.08
C HIS A 179 12.05 20.89 -7.92
N GLN A 180 12.21 20.97 -9.25
CA GLN A 180 11.11 20.88 -10.21
C GLN A 180 10.47 19.49 -10.08
N SER A 181 9.29 19.41 -9.47
CA SER A 181 8.51 18.16 -9.44
C SER A 181 7.81 17.97 -10.79
N PRO A 182 7.75 16.73 -11.31
CA PRO A 182 6.93 16.43 -12.48
C PRO A 182 5.49 16.87 -12.25
N PRO A 183 4.73 17.17 -13.33
CA PRO A 183 3.34 17.58 -13.21
C PRO A 183 2.56 16.54 -12.39
N ASP A 184 1.87 17.04 -11.36
CA ASP A 184 1.28 16.21 -10.32
C ASP A 184 0.25 15.23 -10.90
N GLY A 185 0.37 13.95 -10.54
CA GLY A 185 -0.54 12.90 -10.97
C GLY A 185 -0.33 12.31 -12.37
N LEU A 186 0.65 12.77 -13.17
CA LEU A 186 0.94 12.21 -14.49
C LEU A 186 1.96 11.05 -14.43
N PHE A 187 1.63 9.95 -15.10
CA PHE A 187 2.43 8.73 -15.17
C PHE A 187 2.37 8.10 -16.57
N ALA A 188 3.38 7.32 -16.93
CA ALA A 188 3.30 6.37 -18.03
C ALA A 188 2.88 5.00 -17.47
N LEU A 189 1.98 4.30 -18.18
CA LEU A 189 1.55 2.96 -17.80
C LEU A 189 2.24 1.92 -18.68
N LYS A 190 3.05 1.06 -18.07
CA LYS A 190 3.90 0.08 -18.76
C LYS A 190 3.42 -1.35 -18.56
N SER A 191 3.33 -2.12 -19.64
CA SER A 191 3.15 -3.58 -19.55
C SER A 191 4.43 -4.22 -19.02
N CYS A 192 4.34 -4.94 -17.90
CA CYS A 192 5.52 -5.59 -17.30
C CYS A 192 6.03 -6.77 -18.14
N LEU A 193 5.16 -7.43 -18.89
CA LEU A 193 5.53 -8.58 -19.71
C LEU A 193 6.26 -8.16 -20.98
N TYR A 194 5.77 -7.12 -21.66
CA TYR A 194 6.31 -6.69 -22.96
C TYR A 194 7.23 -5.48 -22.90
N ASN A 195 7.31 -4.80 -21.75
CA ASN A 195 8.06 -3.55 -21.58
C ASN A 195 7.67 -2.44 -22.56
N LYS A 196 6.37 -2.38 -22.90
CA LYS A 196 5.79 -1.36 -23.76
C LYS A 196 4.87 -0.43 -22.97
N TYR A 197 4.71 0.78 -23.45
CA TYR A 197 3.89 1.81 -22.83
C TYR A 197 2.52 1.87 -23.48
N LEU A 198 1.49 2.06 -22.66
CA LEU A 198 0.13 2.30 -23.12
C LEU A 198 0.03 3.69 -23.74
N THR A 199 -0.49 3.76 -24.95
CA THR A 199 -0.76 4.99 -25.70
C THR A 199 -2.22 5.09 -26.09
N VAL A 200 -2.69 6.32 -26.30
CA VAL A 200 -3.95 6.59 -26.99
C VAL A 200 -3.67 7.31 -28.31
N GLU A 201 -4.05 6.68 -29.42
CA GLU A 201 -3.70 7.11 -30.76
C GLU A 201 -4.93 7.26 -31.65
N GLU A 202 -4.89 8.19 -32.61
CA GLU A 202 -5.95 8.33 -33.62
C GLU A 202 -5.63 7.47 -34.84
N LEU A 203 -6.52 6.54 -35.16
CA LEU A 203 -6.44 5.74 -36.37
C LEU A 203 -6.76 6.59 -37.60
N ALA A 204 -6.36 6.14 -38.79
CA ALA A 204 -6.67 6.79 -40.07
C ALA A 204 -8.18 7.04 -40.31
N SER A 205 -9.06 6.34 -39.57
CA SER A 205 -10.51 6.56 -39.58
C SER A 205 -10.98 7.77 -38.77
N GLY A 206 -10.06 8.51 -38.13
CA GLY A 206 -10.37 9.61 -37.20
C GLY A 206 -10.89 9.15 -35.83
N LYS A 207 -10.65 7.88 -35.48
CA LYS A 207 -11.15 7.28 -34.24
C LYS A 207 -9.97 7.03 -33.31
N LEU A 208 -10.11 7.42 -32.05
CA LEU A 208 -9.15 7.06 -31.02
C LEU A 208 -9.17 5.55 -30.71
N ASP A 209 -8.00 5.00 -30.48
CA ASP A 209 -7.77 3.61 -30.08
C ASP A 209 -6.71 3.56 -28.96
N ILE A 210 -6.76 2.49 -28.15
CA ILE A 210 -5.81 2.29 -27.05
C ILE A 210 -4.87 1.16 -27.44
N ARG A 211 -3.57 1.46 -27.43
CA ARG A 211 -2.50 0.52 -27.76
C ARG A 211 -1.47 0.43 -26.65
N CYS A 212 -0.61 -0.59 -26.71
CA CYS A 212 0.49 -0.82 -25.78
C CYS A 212 1.71 -1.38 -26.51
N ASP A 213 2.20 -0.63 -27.50
CA ASP A 213 3.35 -0.98 -28.33
C ASP A 213 4.45 0.10 -28.37
N SER A 214 4.25 1.26 -27.73
CA SER A 214 5.27 2.30 -27.66
C SER A 214 6.46 1.88 -26.81
N ASP A 215 7.67 2.20 -27.29
CA ASP A 215 8.93 2.06 -26.56
C ASP A 215 9.27 3.31 -25.72
N SER A 216 8.53 4.40 -25.91
CA SER A 216 8.87 5.73 -25.41
C SER A 216 7.82 6.19 -24.38
N PRO A 217 8.22 6.38 -23.11
CA PRO A 217 7.34 6.98 -22.11
C PRO A 217 7.22 8.50 -22.27
N THR A 218 8.01 9.12 -23.15
CA THR A 218 8.05 10.58 -23.35
C THR A 218 7.06 11.07 -24.40
N ASP A 219 6.38 10.16 -25.08
CA ASP A 219 5.36 10.53 -26.06
C ASP A 219 4.14 11.08 -25.32
N ASP A 220 3.57 12.18 -25.79
CA ASP A 220 2.44 12.82 -25.10
C ASP A 220 1.21 11.91 -24.97
N CYS A 221 1.00 10.97 -25.92
CA CYS A 221 -0.05 9.95 -25.88
C CYS A 221 0.16 8.90 -24.81
N SER A 222 1.40 8.74 -24.32
CA SER A 222 1.75 7.85 -23.21
C SER A 222 1.47 8.47 -21.84
N HIS A 223 1.21 9.78 -21.79
CA HIS A 223 1.01 10.51 -20.53
C HIS A 223 -0.43 10.33 -20.01
N ILE A 224 -0.56 9.59 -18.91
CA ILE A 224 -1.83 9.28 -18.27
C ILE A 224 -1.93 10.02 -16.93
N LEU A 225 -2.92 10.89 -16.82
CA LEU A 225 -3.30 11.54 -15.56
C LEU A 225 -4.06 10.52 -14.71
N VAL A 226 -3.49 10.17 -13.56
CA VAL A 226 -4.06 9.24 -12.60
C VAL A 226 -4.75 10.01 -11.49
N ARG A 227 -6.02 9.71 -11.28
CA ARG A 227 -6.84 10.26 -10.22
C ARG A 227 -7.28 9.13 -9.29
N MET A 228 -7.16 9.34 -7.99
CA MET A 228 -7.53 8.39 -6.94
C MET A 228 -8.67 8.92 -6.10
N GLN A 229 -9.57 8.05 -5.66
CA GLN A 229 -10.57 8.45 -4.67
C GLN A 229 -9.89 8.94 -3.38
N ALA A 230 -10.27 10.12 -2.88
CA ALA A 230 -9.60 10.81 -1.78
C ALA A 230 -9.44 9.94 -0.52
N GLY A 231 -10.52 9.28 -0.09
CA GLY A 231 -10.49 8.38 1.06
C GLY A 231 -9.53 7.20 0.90
N GLU A 232 -9.31 6.70 -0.33
CA GLU A 232 -8.35 5.64 -0.62
C GLU A 232 -6.92 6.16 -0.65
N LEU A 233 -6.70 7.39 -1.14
CA LEU A 233 -5.40 8.04 -1.08
C LEU A 233 -4.93 8.26 0.37
N VAL A 234 -5.82 8.69 1.26
CA VAL A 234 -5.53 8.83 2.70
C VAL A 234 -5.12 7.48 3.32
N LYS A 235 -5.84 6.40 2.97
CA LYS A 235 -5.49 5.04 3.40
C LYS A 235 -4.13 4.60 2.86
N ALA A 236 -3.84 4.89 1.58
CA ALA A 236 -2.57 4.57 0.94
C ALA A 236 -1.39 5.30 1.62
N LYS A 237 -1.53 6.60 1.88
CA LYS A 237 -0.55 7.41 2.64
C LYS A 237 -0.28 6.80 4.01
N LYS A 238 -1.33 6.50 4.77
CA LYS A 238 -1.22 5.87 6.10
C LYS A 238 -0.50 4.52 6.02
N ARG A 239 -0.86 3.67 5.06
CA ARG A 239 -0.22 2.36 4.90
C ARG A 239 1.27 2.50 4.58
N LEU A 240 1.65 3.40 3.68
CA LEU A 240 3.05 3.65 3.34
C LEU A 240 3.83 4.23 4.52
N ALA A 241 3.22 5.11 5.31
CA ALA A 241 3.81 5.61 6.55
C ALA A 241 4.04 4.46 7.55
N ASP A 242 3.05 3.57 7.74
CA ASP A 242 3.18 2.39 8.59
C ASP A 242 4.24 1.40 8.09
N GLU A 243 4.32 1.18 6.77
CA GLU A 243 5.35 0.35 6.14
C GLU A 243 6.74 0.96 6.28
N ARG A 244 6.89 2.28 6.10
CA ARG A 244 8.15 2.99 6.34
C ARG A 244 8.52 3.01 7.82
N ALA A 245 7.55 3.10 8.73
CA ALA A 245 7.80 2.98 10.15
C ALA A 245 8.29 1.55 10.47
N LYS A 246 7.61 0.51 9.97
CA LYS A 246 8.04 -0.89 10.12
C LYS A 246 9.40 -1.17 9.48
N LYS A 247 9.65 -0.66 8.28
CA LYS A 247 10.95 -0.76 7.60
C LYS A 247 11.99 0.04 8.35
N GLY A 248 11.74 1.25 8.84
CA GLY A 248 12.67 2.01 9.70
C GLY A 248 12.92 1.36 11.07
N LEU A 249 11.95 0.58 11.57
CA LEU A 249 12.10 -0.31 12.72
C LEU A 249 12.91 -1.58 12.38
N SER A 250 13.00 -1.97 11.09
CA SER A 250 13.68 -3.17 10.57
C SER A 250 14.97 -2.87 9.78
N ALA A 251 15.22 -1.61 9.41
CA ALA A 251 16.31 -1.12 8.56
C ALA A 251 17.46 -0.56 9.42
N LYS A 252 17.57 -1.07 10.65
CA LYS A 252 18.85 -1.07 11.36
C LYS A 252 19.51 -2.39 11.02
N SER A 253 20.62 -2.27 10.30
CA SER A 253 21.66 -3.27 10.15
C SER A 253 21.63 -4.36 11.22
N ASN A 254 21.85 -5.61 10.79
CA ASN A 254 22.16 -6.75 11.67
C ASN A 254 23.44 -6.56 12.52
N GLU A 255 23.97 -5.33 12.65
CA GLU A 255 25.19 -5.00 13.39
C GLU A 255 24.99 -4.04 14.57
N SER A 256 23.77 -3.52 14.81
CA SER A 256 23.53 -2.74 16.02
C SER A 256 22.33 -3.28 16.77
N GLY A 257 22.63 -3.99 17.88
CA GLY A 257 21.66 -4.52 18.82
C GLY A 257 20.85 -3.41 19.49
N LEU A 258 19.91 -2.80 18.77
CA LEU A 258 18.92 -1.90 19.34
C LEU A 258 17.61 -2.68 19.48
N THR A 259 17.37 -3.22 20.68
CA THR A 259 16.10 -3.89 21.01
C THR A 259 14.96 -2.87 21.04
N ILE A 260 14.35 -2.60 19.89
CA ILE A 260 13.18 -1.72 19.82
C ILE A 260 11.98 -2.48 20.40
N LEU A 261 11.32 -1.88 21.41
CA LEU A 261 10.07 -2.41 21.95
C LEU A 261 9.02 -2.46 20.84
N LYS A 262 8.45 -3.64 20.58
CA LYS A 262 7.30 -3.77 19.67
C LYS A 262 6.12 -2.93 20.19
N PRO A 263 5.23 -2.40 19.34
CA PRO A 263 4.03 -1.70 19.79
C PRO A 263 3.24 -2.56 20.79
N GLY A 264 3.01 -2.04 22.00
CA GLY A 264 2.35 -2.76 23.09
C GLY A 264 3.25 -3.65 23.98
N GLN A 265 4.55 -3.75 23.69
CA GLN A 265 5.50 -4.50 24.53
C GLN A 265 6.03 -3.63 25.67
N THR A 266 5.95 -4.12 26.90
CA THR A 266 6.49 -3.40 28.06
C THR A 266 7.98 -3.69 28.27
N PHE A 267 8.71 -2.83 28.98
CA PHE A 267 10.10 -3.09 29.38
C PHE A 267 10.26 -4.39 30.17
N HIS A 268 9.24 -4.78 30.93
CA HIS A 268 9.23 -6.04 31.67
C HIS A 268 9.18 -7.24 30.72
N ASP A 269 8.36 -7.18 29.67
CA ASP A 269 8.26 -8.24 28.67
C ASP A 269 9.56 -8.35 27.85
N LEU A 270 10.21 -7.23 27.59
CA LEU A 270 11.50 -7.18 26.92
C LEU A 270 12.59 -7.86 27.77
N GLU A 271 12.70 -7.48 29.05
CA GLU A 271 13.67 -8.04 29.99
C GLU A 271 13.41 -9.54 30.23
N ALA A 272 12.16 -9.94 30.41
CA ALA A 272 11.75 -11.34 30.57
C ALA A 272 12.10 -12.19 29.35
N ASN A 273 11.83 -11.71 28.13
CA ASN A 273 12.17 -12.43 26.91
C ASN A 273 13.68 -12.53 26.71
N ASN A 274 14.42 -11.45 27.03
CA ASN A 274 15.87 -11.44 26.97
C ASN A 274 16.44 -12.51 27.91
N ILE A 275 16.03 -12.56 29.18
CA ILE A 275 16.53 -13.53 30.16
C ILE A 275 16.18 -14.97 29.76
N ARG A 276 14.95 -15.24 29.31
CA ARG A 276 14.52 -16.57 28.85
C ARG A 276 15.42 -17.14 27.76
N GLN A 277 15.88 -16.30 26.83
CA GLN A 277 16.69 -16.73 25.71
C GLN A 277 18.08 -17.23 26.15
N TYR A 278 18.65 -16.64 27.20
CA TYR A 278 20.01 -16.95 27.68
C TYR A 278 20.03 -17.74 28.98
N GLN A 279 18.87 -18.20 29.45
CA GLN A 279 18.75 -19.05 30.63
C GLN A 279 19.29 -20.47 30.39
N ALA A 280 20.02 -21.04 31.33
CA ALA A 280 20.50 -22.42 31.27
C ALA A 280 19.34 -23.44 31.21
N ARG A 281 19.45 -24.47 30.35
CA ARG A 281 18.43 -25.53 30.23
C ARG A 281 18.29 -26.25 31.58
N GLY A 282 17.07 -26.38 32.10
CA GLY A 282 16.78 -27.02 33.40
C GLY A 282 16.52 -26.06 34.57
N ALA A 283 16.79 -24.75 34.41
CA ALA A 283 16.41 -23.75 35.40
C ALA A 283 14.91 -23.42 35.27
N GLY A 284 14.04 -24.27 35.84
CA GLY A 284 12.58 -24.24 35.62
C GLY A 284 11.81 -22.97 36.01
N ARG A 285 12.46 -21.92 36.56
CA ARG A 285 11.81 -20.65 36.93
C ARG A 285 12.57 -19.44 36.36
N LEU A 286 11.84 -18.52 35.73
CA LEU A 286 12.38 -17.24 35.28
C LEU A 286 12.64 -16.34 36.49
N GLN A 287 13.90 -15.92 36.68
CA GLN A 287 14.27 -14.92 37.67
C GLN A 287 14.50 -13.59 36.96
N LEU A 288 13.79 -12.55 37.38
CA LEU A 288 13.99 -11.19 36.89
C LEU A 288 14.90 -10.42 37.86
N PRO A 289 15.71 -9.47 37.36
CA PRO A 289 16.49 -8.58 38.20
C PRO A 289 15.59 -7.77 39.15
N SER A 290 16.06 -7.54 40.37
CA SER A 290 15.34 -6.73 41.37
C SER A 290 15.47 -5.22 41.13
N GLU A 291 16.26 -4.81 40.15
CA GLU A 291 16.57 -3.42 39.86
C GLU A 291 15.38 -2.67 39.22
N SER A 292 15.27 -1.38 39.50
CA SER A 292 14.18 -0.54 38.98
C SER A 292 14.27 -0.29 37.46
N LYS A 293 13.13 0.01 36.82
CA LYS A 293 13.00 0.22 35.37
C LYS A 293 13.53 1.58 34.87
N SER A 294 14.01 2.44 35.76
CA SER A 294 14.50 3.78 35.42
C SER A 294 15.78 3.73 34.58
N GLY A 295 16.68 2.78 34.88
CA GLY A 295 17.89 2.51 34.10
C GLY A 295 17.59 2.17 32.65
N LEU A 296 16.66 1.23 32.41
CA LEU A 296 16.20 0.86 31.06
C LEU A 296 15.56 2.02 30.28
N LYS A 297 14.85 2.93 30.97
CA LYS A 297 14.27 4.13 30.34
C LYS A 297 15.36 5.12 29.93
N LYS A 298 16.39 5.30 30.75
CA LYS A 298 17.54 6.17 30.48
C LYS A 298 18.41 5.59 29.35
N ALA A 299 18.77 4.32 29.46
CA ALA A 299 19.54 3.59 28.44
C ALA A 299 18.82 3.54 27.08
N ARG A 300 17.47 3.49 27.06
CA ARG A 300 16.70 3.63 25.82
C ARG A 300 16.86 5.00 25.17
N LYS A 301 16.83 6.09 25.96
CA LYS A 301 17.04 7.45 25.43
C LYS A 301 18.46 7.66 24.91
N GLU A 302 19.43 7.01 25.55
CA GLU A 302 20.86 7.10 25.21
C GLU A 302 21.31 6.07 24.15
N GLY A 303 20.40 5.22 23.64
CA GLY A 303 20.73 4.20 22.65
C GLY A 303 21.52 2.99 23.18
N ARG A 304 21.77 2.89 24.49
CA ARG A 304 22.54 1.81 25.15
C ARG A 304 21.64 0.74 25.80
N LEU A 305 20.45 0.52 25.27
CA LEU A 305 19.47 -0.38 25.88
C LEU A 305 19.93 -1.86 25.92
N ALA A 306 20.64 -2.33 24.90
CA ALA A 306 21.13 -3.71 24.88
C ALA A 306 22.27 -3.95 25.86
N GLU A 307 23.15 -2.95 26.06
CA GLU A 307 24.21 -2.99 27.07
C GLU A 307 23.62 -3.06 28.47
N GLU A 308 22.62 -2.21 28.77
CA GLU A 308 21.93 -2.23 30.05
C GLU A 308 21.18 -3.56 30.29
N LEU A 309 20.54 -4.12 29.26
CA LEU A 309 19.91 -5.44 29.37
C LEU A 309 20.93 -6.56 29.60
N LEU A 310 22.12 -6.45 29.00
CA LEU A 310 23.22 -7.39 29.20
C LEU A 310 23.78 -7.29 30.63
N ASP A 311 24.02 -6.09 31.14
CA ASP A 311 24.52 -5.86 32.51
C ASP A 311 23.53 -6.38 33.57
N ARG A 312 22.24 -6.19 33.34
CA ARG A 312 21.19 -6.70 34.25
C ARG A 312 21.11 -8.23 34.21
N ARG A 313 21.33 -8.83 33.03
CA ARG A 313 21.29 -10.28 32.84
C ARG A 313 22.55 -10.97 33.38
N SER A 314 23.72 -10.36 33.24
CA SER A 314 25.00 -10.90 33.73
C SER A 314 25.01 -11.13 35.24
N LYS A 315 24.27 -10.29 35.98
CA LYS A 315 24.07 -10.41 37.43
C LYS A 315 23.23 -11.64 37.84
N LEU A 316 22.48 -12.25 36.91
CA LEU A 316 21.63 -13.41 37.22
C LEU A 316 22.43 -14.71 37.24
N LYS A 317 22.21 -15.52 38.28
CA LYS A 317 22.87 -16.82 38.41
C LYS A 317 22.50 -17.81 37.30
N SER A 318 21.38 -17.59 36.61
CA SER A 318 20.83 -18.47 35.59
C SER A 318 21.32 -18.17 34.16
N ASP A 319 22.10 -17.11 33.95
CA ASP A 319 22.68 -16.77 32.63
C ASP A 319 23.74 -17.81 32.23
N ARG A 320 23.62 -18.33 31.00
CA ARG A 320 24.51 -19.35 30.42
C ARG A 320 25.83 -18.78 29.88
N TYR A 321 25.84 -17.54 29.42
CA TYR A 321 26.93 -16.97 28.61
C TYR A 321 27.71 -15.86 29.33
N ALA A 322 27.08 -15.17 30.29
CA ALA A 322 27.70 -14.05 30.98
C ALA A 322 28.55 -14.44 32.21
N LYS A 323 28.65 -15.75 32.51
CA LYS A 323 29.52 -16.25 33.58
C LYS A 323 30.87 -16.68 33.01
N VAL A 324 31.89 -15.88 33.27
CA VAL A 324 33.28 -16.34 33.22
C VAL A 324 33.43 -17.42 34.29
N GLN A 325 33.79 -18.63 33.89
CA GLN A 325 34.21 -19.66 34.85
C GLN A 325 35.41 -19.09 35.61
N SER A 326 35.22 -18.78 36.89
CA SER A 326 36.34 -18.57 37.81
C SER A 326 37.26 -19.80 37.71
N PRO A 327 38.57 -19.65 37.45
CA PRO A 327 39.46 -20.79 37.39
C PRO A 327 39.38 -21.57 38.70
N PRO A 328 39.45 -22.92 38.66
CA PRO A 328 39.44 -23.72 39.87
C PRO A 328 40.61 -23.30 40.76
N ALA A 329 40.33 -23.13 42.05
CA ALA A 329 41.35 -22.80 43.05
C ALA A 329 42.47 -23.85 43.01
N PRO A 330 43.76 -23.45 43.03
CA PRO A 330 44.85 -24.40 43.12
C PRO A 330 44.73 -25.19 44.43
N CYS A 331 44.85 -26.52 44.31
CA CYS A 331 44.87 -27.46 45.44
C CYS A 331 46.10 -27.27 46.32
#